data_AF-A0A6M8VL51-F1
#
_entry.id   AF-A0A6M8VL51-F1
#
_cell.length_a   1.000
_cell.length_b   1.000
_cell.length_c   1.000
_cell.angle_alpha   90.00
_cell.angle_beta   90.00
_cell.angle_gamma   90.00
#
_symmetry.space_group_name_H-M   'P 1'
#
loop_
_entity.id
_entity.type
_entity.pdbx_description
1 polymer ?
#
loop_
_entity_poly.entity_id
_entity_poly.type
_entity_poly.pdbx_seq_one_letter_code
_entity_poly.pdbx_strand_id
1 'polypeptide(L)'
;MRDCIIWVRQWRTGWSVALALLFLAAGAAAVDAADERPDPARLRAILDQAREVSYTKSWQEAQAMLDELKPHVETFDLPELFDFHLLEARHLTLADRSREALERVGMLLAKPLDAGRRLRALQFGANVAVLLRDYEVAFDYLLEALSIESDVDEPTASIATFNMASYMFGKVGEHQRAIEYGQQAIEQALAHGDANDECIARQRVAPVYKWAGQIERAEAEYRQAIRVCSDIGNRLFAGVVEHGLADLLRRDGRLEEARQLALDAITALTESVFPLGEHEARLVLAETRYDLDLLDEDADSELADLAAYFRDAELWDQLSRLELLRARLAEGRGKPGRALGFYKQHMDVRERFLDRDRAMQLAYLEIAFDTRLKEQQIDLLEEGARVARLEAISARQQRQFRTVVLVLSAFVAVLLGILLFNAVRSRRHFQHLSRHDQLSGLANQAWFLDQAGQHLARARAEGGTVCLVVADIDHFKAINDRFGHLVGDDVLGQTARRLREAFGDEALIGRIGGEEFAVLLADVSTERVVESIRRFQLDDPARRRAGDPPVTLSFGVARSQPGDDLTRLRQRADRALYQAKRGGRDRYVISQEETASAP
;
A
#
# COMPACT_ATOMS: atom_id res chain seq x y z
N MET A 1 -33.76 -51.11 -8.22
CA MET A 1 -33.50 -52.55 -8.51
C MET A 1 -34.86 -53.20 -8.68
N ARG A 2 -35.20 -53.69 -9.89
CA ARG A 2 -36.37 -54.53 -10.23
C ARG A 2 -37.73 -53.86 -9.94
N ASP A 3 -38.46 -53.29 -10.89
CA ASP A 3 -39.02 -53.97 -12.06
C ASP A 3 -39.52 -52.96 -13.11
N CYS A 4 -38.91 -53.00 -14.30
CA CYS A 4 -39.56 -52.59 -15.54
C CYS A 4 -38.93 -53.38 -16.70
N ILE A 5 -38.94 -54.72 -16.53
CA ILE A 5 -38.58 -55.71 -17.55
C ILE A 5 -39.83 -56.54 -17.83
N ILE A 6 -40.86 -55.93 -18.42
CA ILE A 6 -41.89 -56.67 -19.18
C ILE A 6 -42.41 -55.75 -20.28
N TRP A 7 -41.59 -55.50 -21.29
CA TRP A 7 -41.98 -55.34 -22.70
C TRP A 7 -40.69 -55.25 -23.52
N VAL A 8 -40.67 -55.80 -24.74
CA VAL A 8 -39.46 -56.06 -25.57
C VAL A 8 -38.74 -57.37 -25.22
N ARG A 9 -39.50 -58.48 -25.24
CA ARG A 9 -38.94 -59.82 -25.51
C ARG A 9 -39.82 -60.59 -26.48
N GLN A 10 -40.00 -60.02 -27.67
CA GLN A 10 -40.39 -60.71 -28.90
C GLN A 10 -39.84 -59.85 -30.04
N TRP A 11 -39.41 -60.49 -31.14
CA TRP A 11 -38.67 -59.92 -32.28
C TRP A 11 -37.12 -59.98 -32.19
N ARG A 12 -36.63 -61.21 -32.02
CA ARG A 12 -35.38 -61.64 -32.67
C ARG A 12 -35.68 -62.95 -33.41
N THR A 13 -35.86 -62.89 -34.73
CA THR A 13 -35.42 -63.90 -35.71
C THR A 13 -35.82 -63.45 -37.12
N GLY A 14 -34.80 -63.27 -37.98
CA GLY A 14 -34.92 -62.94 -39.40
C GLY A 14 -34.93 -61.42 -39.63
N TRP A 15 -33.99 -60.80 -40.33
CA TRP A 15 -33.22 -61.27 -41.48
C TRP A 15 -31.75 -60.84 -41.37
N SER A 16 -30.87 -61.81 -41.58
CA SER A 16 -29.49 -61.57 -42.03
C SER A 16 -29.49 -61.64 -43.56
N VAL A 17 -28.52 -60.98 -44.20
CA VAL A 17 -28.24 -60.97 -45.65
C VAL A 17 -28.92 -59.83 -46.44
N ALA A 18 -28.51 -58.58 -46.20
CA ALA A 18 -28.59 -57.50 -47.20
C ALA A 18 -27.69 -56.26 -46.94
N LEU A 19 -26.74 -56.31 -46.00
CA LEU A 19 -25.87 -55.14 -45.68
C LEU A 19 -24.39 -55.49 -45.52
N ALA A 20 -23.94 -56.51 -46.26
CA ALA A 20 -22.54 -56.95 -46.29
C ALA A 20 -21.83 -56.61 -47.62
N LEU A 21 -22.39 -55.73 -48.46
CA LEU A 21 -21.83 -55.39 -49.78
C LEU A 21 -21.72 -53.87 -50.04
N LEU A 22 -21.51 -53.09 -48.97
CA LEU A 22 -21.10 -51.67 -49.08
C LEU A 22 -19.94 -51.31 -48.13
N PHE A 23 -19.18 -52.31 -47.65
CA PHE A 23 -18.05 -52.15 -46.73
C PHE A 23 -16.66 -52.34 -47.38
N LEU A 24 -16.56 -52.27 -48.72
CA LEU A 24 -15.31 -52.49 -49.47
C LEU A 24 -14.93 -51.35 -50.43
N ALA A 25 -15.47 -50.15 -50.25
CA ALA A 25 -15.09 -48.97 -51.05
C ALA A 25 -15.07 -47.64 -50.26
N ALA A 26 -14.74 -47.68 -48.97
CA ALA A 26 -14.47 -46.47 -48.17
C ALA A 26 -13.23 -46.62 -47.25
N GLY A 27 -12.38 -47.62 -47.52
CA GLY A 27 -11.13 -47.87 -46.79
C GLY A 27 -9.91 -47.11 -47.30
N ALA A 28 -10.09 -46.04 -48.10
CA ALA A 28 -8.99 -45.26 -48.68
C ALA A 28 -9.24 -43.74 -48.68
N ALA A 29 -10.15 -43.24 -47.84
CA ALA A 29 -10.42 -41.80 -47.67
C ALA A 29 -10.61 -41.39 -46.20
N ALA A 30 -10.05 -42.16 -45.25
CA ALA A 30 -10.19 -41.93 -43.81
C ALA A 30 -8.85 -41.64 -43.12
N VAL A 31 -7.93 -40.97 -43.80
CA VAL A 31 -6.68 -40.46 -43.21
C VAL A 31 -6.51 -38.93 -43.40
N ASP A 32 -7.38 -38.26 -44.17
CA ASP A 32 -7.28 -36.80 -44.42
C ASP A 32 -8.43 -35.95 -43.83
N ALA A 33 -9.36 -36.53 -43.07
CA ALA A 33 -10.50 -35.79 -42.50
C ALA A 33 -10.32 -35.38 -41.01
N ALA A 34 -9.16 -35.65 -40.41
CA ALA A 34 -8.90 -35.39 -38.99
C ALA A 34 -8.38 -33.98 -38.69
N ASP A 35 -8.11 -33.16 -39.71
CA ASP A 35 -7.35 -31.90 -39.56
C ASP A 35 -8.13 -30.63 -39.97
N GLU A 36 -9.39 -30.75 -40.40
CA GLU A 36 -10.25 -29.59 -40.66
C GLU A 36 -11.05 -29.24 -39.42
N ARG A 37 -10.67 -28.12 -38.78
CA ARG A 37 -11.45 -27.46 -37.73
C ARG A 37 -12.88 -27.24 -38.26
N PRO A 38 -13.94 -27.73 -37.59
CA PRO A 38 -15.30 -27.48 -38.04
C PRO A 38 -15.57 -25.98 -38.10
N ASP A 39 -16.27 -25.53 -39.15
CA ASP A 39 -16.65 -24.12 -39.32
C ASP A 39 -17.24 -23.56 -38.00
N PRO A 40 -16.63 -22.52 -37.39
CA PRO A 40 -17.07 -21.99 -36.10
C PRO A 40 -18.55 -21.61 -36.06
N ALA A 41 -19.11 -21.12 -37.17
CA ALA A 41 -20.53 -20.78 -37.25
C ALA A 41 -21.41 -22.04 -37.19
N ARG A 42 -21.00 -23.10 -37.87
CA ARG A 42 -21.68 -24.40 -37.85
C ARG A 42 -21.55 -25.07 -36.47
N LEU A 43 -20.38 -25.01 -35.84
CA LEU A 43 -20.15 -25.53 -34.50
C LEU A 43 -21.09 -24.86 -33.49
N ARG A 44 -21.15 -23.53 -33.48
CA ARG A 44 -22.03 -22.78 -32.58
C ARG A 44 -23.51 -23.09 -32.84
N ALA A 45 -23.93 -23.19 -34.10
CA ALA A 45 -25.30 -23.57 -34.44
C ALA A 45 -25.69 -24.97 -33.90
N ILE A 46 -24.78 -25.96 -33.99
CA ILE A 46 -25.03 -27.30 -33.44
C ILE A 46 -25.13 -27.25 -31.91
N LEU A 47 -24.24 -26.51 -31.23
CA LEU A 47 -24.29 -26.36 -29.77
C LEU A 47 -25.57 -25.65 -29.31
N ASP A 48 -26.00 -24.60 -30.00
CA ASP A 48 -27.25 -23.89 -29.71
C ASP A 48 -28.47 -24.79 -29.91
N GLN A 49 -28.50 -25.55 -31.01
CA GLN A 49 -29.56 -26.52 -31.28
C GLN A 49 -29.56 -27.66 -30.25
N ALA A 50 -28.40 -28.20 -29.90
CA ALA A 50 -28.29 -29.25 -28.88
C ALA A 50 -28.79 -28.74 -27.52
N ARG A 51 -28.47 -27.50 -27.16
CA ARG A 51 -29.00 -26.85 -25.96
C ARG A 51 -30.52 -26.73 -26.03
N GLU A 52 -31.08 -26.21 -27.12
CA GLU A 52 -32.55 -26.09 -27.25
C GLU A 52 -33.23 -27.46 -27.14
N VAL A 53 -32.74 -28.48 -27.85
CA VAL A 53 -33.29 -29.85 -27.83
C VAL A 53 -33.18 -30.48 -26.44
N SER A 54 -32.07 -30.27 -25.74
CA SER A 54 -31.87 -30.75 -24.36
C SER A 54 -32.90 -30.17 -23.39
N TYR A 55 -33.31 -28.91 -23.58
CA TYR A 55 -34.24 -28.23 -22.66
C TYR A 55 -35.71 -28.40 -23.05
N THR A 56 -36.02 -28.64 -24.32
CA THR A 56 -37.41 -28.64 -24.83
C THR A 56 -37.90 -30.01 -25.29
N LYS A 57 -37.01 -30.97 -25.57
CA LYS A 57 -37.32 -32.28 -26.14
C LYS A 57 -36.62 -33.40 -25.37
N SER A 58 -35.61 -34.04 -25.96
CA SER A 58 -34.88 -35.18 -25.39
C SER A 58 -33.41 -34.84 -25.20
N TRP A 59 -32.93 -35.01 -23.97
CA TRP A 59 -31.50 -34.88 -23.69
C TRP A 59 -30.66 -35.97 -24.39
N GLN A 60 -31.23 -37.13 -24.69
CA GLN A 60 -30.54 -38.18 -25.47
C GLN A 60 -30.38 -37.78 -26.94
N GLU A 61 -31.37 -37.10 -27.53
CA GLU A 61 -31.24 -36.53 -28.88
C GLU A 61 -30.17 -35.43 -28.91
N ALA A 62 -30.15 -34.56 -27.90
CA ALA A 62 -29.10 -33.55 -27.74
C ALA A 62 -27.71 -34.19 -27.51
N GLN A 63 -27.63 -35.30 -26.76
CA GLN A 63 -26.38 -36.03 -26.55
C GLN A 63 -25.82 -36.59 -27.87
N ALA A 64 -26.68 -37.09 -28.77
CA ALA A 64 -26.24 -37.54 -30.09
C ALA A 64 -25.56 -36.40 -30.88
N MET A 65 -26.08 -35.17 -30.79
CA MET A 65 -25.45 -33.99 -31.40
C MET A 65 -24.08 -33.68 -30.77
N LEU A 66 -23.94 -33.82 -29.45
CA LEU A 66 -22.65 -33.66 -28.78
C LEU A 66 -21.67 -34.78 -29.17
N ASP A 67 -22.13 -36.00 -29.35
CA ASP A 67 -21.28 -37.12 -29.76
C ASP A 67 -20.69 -36.93 -31.17
N GLU A 68 -21.42 -36.26 -32.07
CA GLU A 68 -20.89 -35.82 -33.39
C GLU A 68 -19.76 -34.79 -33.26
N LEU A 69 -19.85 -33.92 -32.26
CA LEU A 69 -18.87 -32.87 -32.00
C LEU A 69 -17.64 -33.36 -31.23
N LYS A 70 -17.77 -34.47 -30.48
CA LYS A 70 -16.76 -35.01 -29.57
C LYS A 70 -15.37 -35.21 -30.17
N PRO A 71 -15.20 -35.72 -31.41
CA PRO A 71 -13.87 -35.87 -32.02
C PRO A 71 -13.12 -34.56 -32.24
N HIS A 72 -13.84 -33.43 -32.28
CA HIS A 72 -13.28 -32.11 -32.58
C HIS A 72 -13.11 -31.23 -31.33
N VAL A 73 -13.44 -31.72 -30.13
CA VAL A 73 -13.44 -30.92 -28.88
C VAL A 73 -12.08 -30.30 -28.58
N GLU A 74 -10.97 -30.98 -28.90
CA GLU A 74 -9.61 -30.46 -28.72
C GLU A 74 -9.34 -29.21 -29.58
N THR A 75 -10.13 -28.99 -30.63
CA THR A 75 -10.01 -27.85 -31.53
C THR A 75 -10.88 -26.66 -31.12
N PHE A 76 -11.71 -26.79 -30.09
CA PHE A 76 -12.65 -25.74 -29.69
C PHE A 76 -11.94 -24.57 -29.01
N ASP A 77 -12.40 -23.36 -29.31
CA ASP A 77 -12.05 -22.20 -28.49
C ASP A 77 -12.80 -22.28 -27.15
N LEU A 78 -12.35 -21.51 -26.16
CA LEU A 78 -12.86 -21.59 -24.79
C LEU A 78 -14.39 -21.44 -24.67
N PRO A 79 -15.06 -20.52 -25.40
CA PRO A 79 -16.51 -20.41 -25.40
C PRO A 79 -17.25 -21.71 -25.79
N GLU A 80 -16.88 -22.31 -26.92
CA GLU A 80 -17.51 -23.51 -27.45
C GLU A 80 -17.20 -24.72 -26.58
N LEU A 81 -15.96 -24.80 -26.05
CA LEU A 81 -15.56 -25.81 -25.07
C LEU A 81 -16.41 -25.74 -23.80
N PHE A 82 -16.68 -24.52 -23.32
CA PHE A 82 -17.54 -24.29 -22.15
C PHE A 82 -18.97 -24.75 -22.43
N ASP A 83 -19.59 -24.27 -23.52
CA ASP A 83 -20.98 -24.60 -23.85
C ASP A 83 -21.16 -26.11 -24.05
N PHE A 84 -20.20 -26.77 -24.72
CA PHE A 84 -20.17 -28.22 -24.91
C PHE A 84 -20.15 -28.97 -23.57
N HIS A 85 -19.18 -28.67 -22.70
CA HIS A 85 -19.00 -29.44 -21.46
C HIS A 85 -20.03 -29.10 -20.39
N LEU A 86 -20.60 -27.89 -20.38
CA LEU A 86 -21.70 -27.56 -19.49
C LEU A 86 -22.96 -28.35 -19.89
N LEU A 87 -23.22 -28.48 -21.20
CA LEU A 87 -24.32 -29.31 -21.70
C LEU A 87 -24.07 -30.81 -21.47
N GLU A 88 -22.83 -31.28 -21.67
CA GLU A 88 -22.43 -32.64 -21.30
C GLU A 88 -22.64 -32.90 -19.80
N ALA A 89 -22.26 -31.97 -18.92
CA ALA A 89 -22.48 -32.08 -17.49
C ALA A 89 -23.98 -32.16 -17.16
N ARG A 90 -24.82 -31.38 -17.84
CA ARG A 90 -26.29 -31.50 -17.73
C ARG A 90 -26.78 -32.90 -18.09
N HIS A 91 -26.34 -33.45 -19.23
CA HIS A 91 -26.75 -34.79 -19.66
C HIS A 91 -26.26 -35.88 -18.69
N LEU A 92 -25.05 -35.74 -18.15
CA LEU A 92 -24.52 -36.64 -17.11
C LEU A 92 -25.41 -36.62 -15.87
N THR A 93 -25.83 -35.44 -15.40
CA THR A 93 -26.79 -35.33 -14.28
C THR A 93 -28.13 -36.00 -14.61
N LEU A 94 -28.67 -35.79 -15.82
CA LEU A 94 -29.92 -36.42 -16.27
C LEU A 94 -29.81 -37.94 -16.45
N ALA A 95 -28.59 -38.45 -16.64
CA ALA A 95 -28.27 -39.87 -16.72
C ALA A 95 -27.92 -40.51 -15.36
N ASP A 96 -28.20 -39.82 -14.25
CA ASP A 96 -27.87 -40.25 -12.87
C ASP A 96 -26.34 -40.42 -12.64
N ARG A 97 -25.53 -39.67 -13.39
CA ARG A 97 -24.06 -39.63 -13.29
C ARG A 97 -23.60 -38.28 -12.74
N SER A 98 -24.30 -37.78 -11.72
CA SER A 98 -24.09 -36.46 -11.12
C SER A 98 -22.66 -36.22 -10.62
N ARG A 99 -21.95 -37.26 -10.16
CA ARG A 99 -20.54 -37.13 -9.74
C ARG A 99 -19.62 -36.75 -10.90
N GLU A 100 -19.79 -37.39 -12.05
CA GLU A 100 -19.04 -37.07 -13.26
C GLU A 100 -19.42 -35.70 -13.82
N ALA A 101 -20.70 -35.31 -13.69
CA ALA A 101 -21.14 -33.96 -14.02
C ALA A 101 -20.41 -32.90 -13.17
N LEU A 102 -20.30 -33.12 -11.86
CA LEU A 102 -19.59 -32.21 -10.96
C LEU A 102 -18.10 -32.12 -11.27
N GLU A 103 -17.45 -33.25 -11.59
CA GLU A 103 -16.05 -33.27 -12.06
C GLU A 103 -15.88 -32.44 -13.35
N ARG A 104 -16.85 -32.54 -14.28
CA ARG A 104 -16.83 -31.77 -15.52
C ARG A 104 -17.00 -30.28 -15.29
N VAL A 105 -17.83 -29.88 -14.33
CA VAL A 105 -17.96 -28.48 -13.89
C VAL A 105 -16.67 -27.98 -13.25
N GLY A 106 -16.04 -28.76 -12.36
CA GLY A 106 -14.77 -28.41 -11.74
C GLY A 106 -13.66 -28.18 -12.79
N MET A 107 -13.61 -29.02 -13.83
CA MET A 107 -12.71 -28.82 -14.97
C MET A 107 -12.96 -27.50 -15.71
N LEU A 108 -14.23 -27.09 -15.87
CA LEU A 108 -14.56 -25.79 -16.47
C LEU A 108 -14.14 -24.62 -15.58
N LEU A 109 -14.41 -24.70 -14.28
CA LEU A 109 -14.08 -23.64 -13.31
C LEU A 109 -12.57 -23.42 -13.12
N ALA A 110 -11.75 -24.43 -13.45
CA ALA A 110 -10.29 -24.31 -13.48
C ALA A 110 -9.75 -23.52 -14.69
N LYS A 111 -10.60 -23.19 -15.68
CA LYS A 111 -10.24 -22.39 -16.86
C LYS A 111 -10.49 -20.89 -16.60
N PRO A 112 -9.79 -19.98 -17.32
CA PRO A 112 -10.01 -18.54 -17.19
C PRO A 112 -11.29 -18.11 -17.91
N LEU A 113 -12.43 -18.36 -17.28
CA LEU A 113 -13.76 -17.99 -17.79
C LEU A 113 -14.06 -16.50 -17.51
N ASP A 114 -14.83 -15.87 -18.38
CA ASP A 114 -15.50 -14.60 -18.08
C ASP A 114 -16.54 -14.78 -16.97
N ALA A 115 -16.96 -13.67 -16.36
CA ALA A 115 -17.86 -13.67 -15.20
C ALA A 115 -19.19 -14.39 -15.49
N GLY A 116 -19.79 -14.20 -16.67
CA GLY A 116 -21.06 -14.85 -17.03
C GLY A 116 -20.95 -16.37 -17.17
N ARG A 117 -19.93 -16.87 -17.88
CA ARG A 117 -19.66 -18.32 -17.96
C ARG A 117 -19.32 -18.91 -16.60
N ARG A 118 -18.50 -18.21 -15.80
CA ARG A 118 -18.14 -18.65 -14.45
C ARG A 118 -19.38 -18.76 -13.57
N LEU A 119 -20.26 -17.75 -13.58
CA LEU A 119 -21.52 -17.75 -12.85
C LEU A 119 -22.39 -18.96 -13.22
N ARG A 120 -22.63 -19.21 -14.51
CA ARG A 120 -23.43 -20.36 -14.97
C ARG A 120 -22.84 -21.71 -14.54
N ALA A 121 -21.52 -21.87 -14.59
CA ALA A 121 -20.87 -23.10 -14.12
C ALA A 121 -20.97 -23.26 -12.60
N LEU A 122 -20.73 -22.21 -11.82
CA LEU A 122 -20.88 -22.25 -10.35
C LEU A 122 -22.31 -22.62 -9.96
N GLN A 123 -23.31 -21.99 -10.58
CA GLN A 123 -24.72 -22.28 -10.32
C GLN A 123 -25.09 -23.74 -10.65
N PHE A 124 -24.70 -24.22 -11.82
CA PHE A 124 -24.97 -25.60 -12.22
C PHE A 124 -24.23 -26.59 -11.30
N GLY A 125 -22.97 -26.30 -10.98
CA GLY A 125 -22.18 -27.07 -10.01
C GLY A 125 -22.82 -27.13 -8.64
N ALA A 126 -23.30 -26.00 -8.12
CA ALA A 126 -23.97 -25.92 -6.82
C ALA A 126 -25.24 -26.78 -6.81
N ASN A 127 -26.07 -26.71 -7.86
CA ASN A 127 -27.23 -27.59 -8.03
C ASN A 127 -26.84 -29.07 -7.97
N VAL A 128 -25.82 -29.47 -8.73
CA VAL A 128 -25.35 -30.86 -8.77
C VAL A 128 -24.77 -31.30 -7.42
N ALA A 129 -24.03 -30.43 -6.74
CA ALA A 129 -23.47 -30.69 -5.42
C ALA A 129 -24.58 -30.90 -4.36
N VAL A 130 -25.66 -30.11 -4.41
CA VAL A 130 -26.86 -30.33 -3.57
C VAL A 130 -27.48 -31.71 -3.83
N LEU A 131 -27.57 -32.15 -5.10
CA LEU A 131 -28.08 -33.48 -5.46
C LEU A 131 -27.19 -34.60 -4.90
N LEU A 132 -25.87 -34.40 -4.94
CA LEU A 132 -24.87 -35.32 -4.38
C LEU A 132 -24.75 -35.27 -2.86
N ARG A 133 -25.42 -34.30 -2.21
CA ARG A 133 -25.30 -34.00 -0.77
C ARG A 133 -23.88 -33.55 -0.37
N ASP A 134 -23.15 -33.01 -1.33
CA ASP A 134 -21.85 -32.37 -1.13
C ASP A 134 -22.08 -30.90 -0.76
N TYR A 135 -22.55 -30.68 0.46
CA TYR A 135 -23.01 -29.35 0.89
C TYR A 135 -21.88 -28.34 1.01
N GLU A 136 -20.66 -28.79 1.28
CA GLU A 136 -19.47 -27.94 1.30
C GLU A 136 -19.26 -27.32 -0.09
N VAL A 137 -19.12 -28.16 -1.12
CA VAL A 137 -18.98 -27.70 -2.52
C VAL A 137 -20.19 -26.88 -2.96
N ALA A 138 -21.40 -27.25 -2.55
CA ALA A 138 -22.60 -26.51 -2.90
C ALA A 138 -22.59 -25.07 -2.36
N PHE A 139 -22.21 -24.88 -1.09
CA PHE A 139 -22.12 -23.56 -0.49
C PHE A 139 -20.93 -22.76 -1.01
N ASP A 140 -19.78 -23.39 -1.23
CA ASP A 140 -18.62 -22.74 -1.85
C ASP A 140 -18.97 -22.15 -3.21
N TYR A 141 -19.55 -22.96 -4.10
CA TYR A 141 -19.95 -22.49 -5.42
C TYR A 141 -21.07 -21.44 -5.37
N LEU A 142 -22.03 -21.58 -4.46
CA LEU A 142 -23.11 -20.60 -4.29
C LEU A 142 -22.56 -19.25 -3.80
N LEU A 143 -21.71 -19.25 -2.77
CA LEU A 143 -21.13 -18.03 -2.22
C LEU A 143 -20.21 -17.34 -3.22
N GLU A 144 -19.43 -18.12 -3.98
CA GLU A 144 -18.65 -17.58 -5.07
C GLU A 144 -19.55 -16.97 -6.16
N ALA A 145 -20.62 -17.65 -6.57
CA ALA A 145 -21.60 -17.14 -7.53
C ALA A 145 -22.22 -15.82 -7.08
N LEU A 146 -22.59 -15.72 -5.80
CA LEU A 146 -23.12 -14.48 -5.19
C LEU A 146 -22.07 -13.35 -5.18
N SER A 147 -20.78 -13.67 -5.02
CA SER A 147 -19.72 -12.66 -4.97
C SER A 147 -19.42 -12.00 -6.32
N ILE A 148 -19.75 -12.68 -7.43
CA ILE A 148 -19.52 -12.19 -8.80
C ILE A 148 -20.80 -11.79 -9.52
N GLU A 149 -21.98 -11.98 -8.92
CA GLU A 149 -23.27 -11.74 -9.56
C GLU A 149 -23.41 -10.29 -10.04
N SER A 150 -22.97 -9.31 -9.24
CA SER A 150 -23.04 -7.89 -9.60
C SER A 150 -22.16 -7.50 -10.80
N ASP A 151 -21.21 -8.35 -11.18
CA ASP A 151 -20.31 -8.13 -12.31
C ASP A 151 -20.88 -8.70 -13.63
N VAL A 152 -22.04 -9.37 -13.58
CA VAL A 152 -22.66 -10.06 -14.71
C VAL A 152 -23.97 -9.38 -15.11
N ASP A 153 -24.06 -8.92 -16.36
CA ASP A 153 -25.29 -8.37 -16.95
C ASP A 153 -26.14 -9.49 -17.62
N GLU A 154 -26.52 -10.50 -16.83
CA GLU A 154 -27.37 -11.62 -17.28
C GLU A 154 -28.51 -11.88 -16.28
N PRO A 155 -29.67 -11.21 -16.41
CA PRO A 155 -30.74 -11.25 -15.41
C PRO A 155 -31.22 -12.66 -15.04
N THR A 156 -31.42 -13.54 -16.03
CA THR A 156 -31.86 -14.93 -15.78
C THR A 156 -30.82 -15.73 -14.97
N ALA A 157 -29.52 -15.48 -15.20
CA ALA A 157 -28.47 -16.09 -14.39
C ALA A 157 -28.52 -15.54 -12.96
N SER A 158 -28.57 -14.22 -12.78
CA SER A 158 -28.70 -13.61 -11.45
C SER A 158 -29.90 -14.14 -10.65
N ILE A 159 -31.09 -14.17 -11.26
CA ILE A 159 -32.32 -14.71 -10.67
C ILE A 159 -32.14 -16.16 -10.23
N ALA A 160 -31.51 -17.00 -11.05
CA ALA A 160 -31.23 -18.39 -10.69
C ALA A 160 -30.26 -18.51 -9.49
N THR A 161 -29.28 -17.60 -9.35
CA THR A 161 -28.36 -17.56 -8.19
C THR A 161 -29.14 -17.24 -6.93
N PHE A 162 -29.96 -16.20 -6.98
CA PHE A 162 -30.77 -15.77 -5.84
C PHE A 162 -31.83 -16.80 -5.44
N ASN A 163 -32.42 -17.50 -6.41
CA ASN A 163 -33.34 -18.61 -6.16
C ASN A 163 -32.66 -19.78 -5.43
N MET A 164 -31.43 -20.13 -5.82
CA MET A 164 -30.65 -21.13 -5.10
C MET A 164 -30.30 -20.65 -3.69
N ALA A 165 -29.85 -19.41 -3.55
CA ALA A 165 -29.52 -18.80 -2.27
C ALA A 165 -30.73 -18.80 -1.32
N SER A 166 -31.89 -18.37 -1.79
CA SER A 166 -33.14 -18.37 -1.04
C SER A 166 -33.48 -19.77 -0.51
N TYR A 167 -33.38 -20.79 -1.36
CA TYR A 167 -33.62 -22.16 -0.94
C TYR A 167 -32.59 -22.65 0.10
N MET A 168 -31.29 -22.53 -0.20
CA MET A 168 -30.22 -23.10 0.63
C MET A 168 -30.11 -22.40 1.99
N PHE A 169 -30.12 -21.07 2.03
CA PHE A 169 -30.13 -20.32 3.29
C PHE A 169 -31.40 -20.60 4.09
N GLY A 170 -32.55 -20.75 3.41
CA GLY A 170 -33.81 -21.08 4.06
C GLY A 170 -33.75 -22.44 4.77
N LYS A 171 -33.06 -23.43 4.17
CA LYS A 171 -32.88 -24.76 4.74
C LYS A 171 -31.96 -24.81 5.94
N VAL A 172 -30.95 -23.95 6.03
CA VAL A 172 -30.00 -23.91 7.16
C VAL A 172 -30.43 -22.99 8.30
N GLY A 173 -31.64 -22.43 8.24
CA GLY A 173 -32.19 -21.56 9.29
C GLY A 173 -31.90 -20.07 9.10
N GLU A 174 -31.19 -19.68 8.05
CA GLU A 174 -30.88 -18.28 7.69
C GLU A 174 -32.06 -17.62 6.97
N HIS A 175 -33.24 -17.69 7.59
CA HIS A 175 -34.52 -17.35 6.94
C HIS A 175 -34.59 -15.91 6.46
N GLN A 176 -33.98 -14.97 7.18
CA GLN A 176 -34.01 -13.55 6.80
C GLN A 176 -33.19 -13.30 5.52
N ARG A 177 -31.94 -13.81 5.47
CA ARG A 177 -31.09 -13.75 4.26
C ARG A 177 -31.77 -14.45 3.08
N ALA A 178 -32.40 -15.59 3.35
CA ALA A 178 -33.12 -16.36 2.34
C ALA A 178 -34.31 -15.59 1.74
N ILE A 179 -35.06 -14.85 2.57
CA ILE A 179 -36.15 -13.98 2.12
C ILE A 179 -35.61 -12.83 1.28
N GLU A 180 -34.50 -12.20 1.69
CA GLU A 180 -33.87 -11.10 0.96
C GLU A 180 -33.46 -11.53 -0.46
N TYR A 181 -32.76 -12.66 -0.60
CA TYR A 181 -32.43 -13.21 -1.92
C TYR A 181 -33.68 -13.57 -2.73
N GLY A 182 -34.70 -14.17 -2.10
CA GLY A 182 -35.95 -14.49 -2.79
C GLY A 182 -36.69 -13.24 -3.31
N GLN A 183 -36.65 -12.14 -2.55
CA GLN A 183 -37.21 -10.86 -2.97
C GLN A 183 -36.40 -10.23 -4.12
N GLN A 184 -35.06 -10.29 -4.07
CA GLN A 184 -34.20 -9.84 -5.16
C GLN A 184 -34.48 -10.61 -6.46
N ALA A 185 -34.68 -11.93 -6.38
CA ALA A 185 -35.06 -12.74 -7.53
C ALA A 185 -36.39 -12.30 -8.14
N ILE A 186 -37.40 -12.01 -7.31
CA ILE A 186 -38.71 -11.51 -7.77
C ILE A 186 -38.58 -10.12 -8.40
N GLU A 187 -37.84 -9.21 -7.75
CA GLU A 187 -37.63 -7.85 -8.24
C GLU A 187 -36.94 -7.84 -9.60
N GLN A 188 -35.88 -8.62 -9.77
CA GLN A 188 -35.19 -8.77 -11.04
C GLN A 188 -36.07 -9.42 -12.11
N ALA A 189 -36.86 -10.45 -11.77
CA ALA A 189 -37.78 -11.07 -12.72
C ALA A 189 -38.85 -10.09 -13.23
N LEU A 190 -39.41 -9.29 -12.31
CA LEU A 190 -40.38 -8.23 -12.65
C LEU A 190 -39.74 -7.14 -13.52
N ALA A 191 -38.51 -6.74 -13.23
CA ALA A 191 -37.77 -5.75 -14.01
C ALA A 191 -37.42 -6.26 -15.42
N HIS A 192 -37.08 -7.55 -15.53
CA HIS A 192 -36.82 -8.22 -16.81
C HIS A 192 -38.10 -8.44 -17.63
N GLY A 193 -39.26 -8.50 -16.97
CA GLY A 193 -40.57 -8.70 -17.60
C GLY A 193 -40.82 -10.16 -18.00
N ASP A 194 -40.09 -11.11 -17.40
CA ASP A 194 -40.26 -12.54 -17.66
C ASP A 194 -41.12 -13.19 -16.56
N ALA A 195 -42.36 -13.52 -16.91
CA ALA A 195 -43.32 -14.13 -15.99
C ALA A 195 -42.95 -15.56 -15.58
N ASN A 196 -42.14 -16.28 -16.37
CA ASN A 196 -41.63 -17.60 -15.98
C ASN A 196 -40.55 -17.46 -14.90
N ASP A 197 -39.65 -16.48 -15.02
CA ASP A 197 -38.69 -16.16 -13.97
C ASP A 197 -39.40 -15.72 -12.67
N GLU A 198 -40.48 -14.93 -12.78
CA GLU A 198 -41.29 -14.54 -11.62
C GLU A 198 -41.94 -15.76 -10.96
N CYS A 199 -42.57 -16.64 -11.74
CA CYS A 199 -43.17 -17.88 -11.25
C CYS A 199 -42.15 -18.72 -10.46
N ILE A 200 -40.95 -18.92 -11.01
CA ILE A 200 -39.88 -19.68 -10.35
C ILE A 200 -39.45 -18.97 -9.06
N ALA A 201 -39.21 -17.65 -9.09
CA ALA A 201 -38.74 -16.91 -7.93
C ALA A 201 -39.74 -16.95 -6.77
N ARG A 202 -41.03 -16.78 -7.06
CA ARG A 202 -42.08 -16.87 -6.04
C ARG A 202 -42.24 -18.29 -5.49
N GLN A 203 -42.16 -19.29 -6.36
CA GLN A 203 -42.18 -20.70 -5.95
C GLN A 203 -41.04 -21.02 -4.96
N ARG A 204 -39.87 -20.40 -5.13
CA ARG A 204 -38.69 -20.60 -4.28
C ARG A 204 -38.82 -19.92 -2.92
N VAL A 205 -39.32 -18.68 -2.87
CA VAL A 205 -39.39 -17.90 -1.61
C VAL A 205 -40.60 -18.26 -0.74
N ALA A 206 -41.73 -18.69 -1.32
CA ALA A 206 -42.94 -19.04 -0.57
C ALA A 206 -42.70 -20.04 0.60
N PRO A 207 -41.98 -21.17 0.42
CA PRO A 207 -41.66 -22.06 1.53
C PRO A 207 -40.72 -21.44 2.57
N VAL A 208 -39.88 -20.48 2.20
CA VAL A 208 -38.96 -19.80 3.13
C VAL A 208 -39.74 -18.97 4.15
N TYR A 209 -40.77 -18.23 3.73
CA TYR A 209 -41.64 -17.51 4.67
C TYR A 209 -42.34 -18.47 5.65
N LYS A 210 -42.74 -19.65 5.17
CA LYS A 210 -43.31 -20.71 6.01
C LYS A 210 -42.29 -21.23 7.03
N TRP A 211 -41.05 -21.51 6.63
CA TRP A 211 -39.98 -21.93 7.55
C TRP A 211 -39.63 -20.84 8.57
N ALA A 212 -39.72 -19.58 8.16
CA ALA A 212 -39.56 -18.41 9.03
C ALA A 212 -40.71 -18.20 10.04
N GLY A 213 -41.78 -19.00 9.97
CA GLY A 213 -42.98 -18.83 10.79
C GLY A 213 -43.86 -17.63 10.39
N GLN A 214 -43.61 -17.01 9.24
CA GLN A 214 -44.39 -15.87 8.73
C GLN A 214 -45.59 -16.36 7.91
N ILE A 215 -46.56 -16.99 8.58
CA ILE A 215 -47.67 -17.74 7.95
C ILE A 215 -48.49 -16.87 6.97
N GLU A 216 -48.89 -15.66 7.37
CA GLU A 216 -49.69 -14.75 6.55
C GLU A 216 -48.98 -14.35 5.26
N ARG A 217 -47.68 -14.05 5.35
CA ARG A 217 -46.84 -13.73 4.19
C ARG A 217 -46.60 -14.95 3.31
N ALA A 218 -46.37 -16.11 3.93
CA ALA A 218 -46.22 -17.37 3.20
C ALA A 218 -47.47 -17.64 2.36
N GLU A 219 -48.66 -17.57 2.95
CA GLU A 219 -49.93 -17.76 2.22
C GLU A 219 -50.08 -16.75 1.07
N ALA A 220 -49.81 -15.47 1.31
CA ALA A 220 -49.89 -14.44 0.28
C ALA A 220 -48.97 -14.76 -0.92
N GLU A 221 -47.72 -15.15 -0.65
CA GLU A 221 -46.77 -15.53 -1.69
C GLU A 221 -47.14 -16.83 -2.40
N TYR A 222 -47.61 -17.86 -1.69
CA TYR A 222 -48.13 -19.07 -2.32
C TYR A 222 -49.27 -18.74 -3.28
N ARG A 223 -50.26 -17.94 -2.87
CA ARG A 223 -51.39 -17.57 -3.74
C ARG A 223 -50.96 -16.75 -4.94
N GLN A 224 -50.00 -15.83 -4.77
CA GLN A 224 -49.47 -15.06 -5.89
C GLN A 224 -48.69 -15.96 -6.86
N ALA A 225 -47.85 -16.88 -6.35
CA ALA A 225 -47.13 -17.85 -7.15
C ALA A 225 -48.10 -18.74 -7.96
N ILE A 226 -49.17 -19.28 -7.35
CA ILE A 226 -50.18 -20.08 -8.06
C ILE A 226 -50.77 -19.29 -9.22
N ARG A 227 -51.15 -18.03 -9.01
CA ARG A 227 -51.70 -17.16 -10.06
C ARG A 227 -50.70 -16.99 -11.22
N VAL A 228 -49.50 -16.50 -10.91
CA VAL A 228 -48.47 -16.22 -11.94
C VAL A 228 -48.12 -17.47 -12.73
N CYS A 229 -47.88 -18.60 -12.05
CA CYS A 229 -47.55 -19.86 -12.71
C CYS A 229 -48.72 -20.42 -13.55
N SER A 230 -49.96 -20.24 -13.10
CA SER A 230 -51.14 -20.67 -13.86
C SER A 230 -51.40 -19.81 -15.09
N ASP A 231 -51.22 -18.49 -14.98
CA ASP A 231 -51.45 -17.53 -16.06
C ASP A 231 -50.51 -17.77 -17.26
N ILE A 232 -49.28 -18.22 -16.99
CA ILE A 232 -48.32 -18.60 -18.04
C ILE A 232 -48.47 -20.07 -18.50
N GLY A 233 -49.44 -20.81 -17.97
CA GLY A 233 -49.70 -22.20 -18.30
C GLY A 233 -48.70 -23.21 -17.72
N ASN A 234 -47.87 -22.82 -16.76
CA ASN A 234 -46.90 -23.70 -16.12
C ASN A 234 -47.57 -24.56 -15.02
N ARG A 235 -48.26 -25.63 -15.45
CA ARG A 235 -49.00 -26.54 -14.55
C ARG A 235 -48.12 -27.24 -13.53
N LEU A 236 -46.87 -27.56 -13.89
CA LEU A 236 -45.92 -28.20 -12.98
C LEU A 236 -45.65 -27.32 -11.75
N PHE A 237 -45.26 -26.06 -11.96
CA PHE A 237 -44.96 -25.17 -10.84
C PHE A 237 -46.22 -24.71 -10.10
N ALA A 238 -47.35 -24.52 -10.79
CA ALA A 238 -48.63 -24.30 -10.12
C ALA A 238 -48.94 -25.43 -9.13
N GLY A 239 -48.85 -26.69 -9.57
CA GLY A 239 -49.09 -27.86 -8.71
C GLY A 239 -48.12 -27.98 -7.52
N VAL A 240 -46.83 -27.68 -7.73
CA VAL A 240 -45.84 -27.68 -6.62
C VAL A 240 -46.20 -26.65 -5.55
N VAL A 241 -46.63 -25.46 -5.97
CA VAL A 241 -46.99 -24.36 -5.07
C VAL A 241 -48.34 -24.63 -4.38
N GLU A 242 -49.32 -25.21 -5.10
CA GLU A 242 -50.62 -25.64 -4.56
C GLU A 242 -50.44 -26.66 -3.43
N HIS A 243 -49.57 -27.67 -3.62
CA HIS A 243 -49.24 -28.63 -2.57
C HIS A 243 -48.62 -27.94 -1.34
N GLY A 244 -47.69 -27.00 -1.55
CA GLY A 244 -47.06 -26.25 -0.46
C GLY A 244 -48.06 -25.42 0.35
N LEU A 245 -49.03 -24.79 -0.34
CA LEU A 245 -50.14 -24.06 0.29
C LEU A 245 -51.10 -25.01 1.01
N ALA A 246 -51.43 -26.15 0.42
CA ALA A 246 -52.27 -27.17 1.07
C ALA A 246 -51.66 -27.61 2.42
N ASP A 247 -50.35 -27.88 2.47
CA ASP A 247 -49.68 -28.24 3.72
C ASP A 247 -49.67 -27.09 4.74
N LEU A 248 -49.56 -25.84 4.27
CA LEU A 248 -49.65 -24.66 5.14
C LEU A 248 -51.06 -24.54 5.76
N LEU A 249 -52.11 -24.57 4.92
CA LEU A 249 -53.49 -24.42 5.34
C LEU A 249 -53.99 -25.58 6.21
N ARG A 250 -53.51 -26.80 5.96
CA ARG A 250 -53.80 -27.96 6.82
C ARG A 250 -53.31 -27.71 8.25
N ARG A 251 -52.07 -27.23 8.39
CA ARG A 251 -51.47 -26.92 9.70
C ARG A 251 -52.16 -25.75 10.39
N ASP A 252 -52.73 -24.83 9.62
CA ASP A 252 -53.54 -23.70 10.10
C ASP A 252 -54.99 -24.11 10.46
N GLY A 253 -55.40 -25.35 10.16
CA GLY A 253 -56.73 -25.88 10.47
C GLY A 253 -57.81 -25.59 9.40
N ARG A 254 -57.43 -25.01 8.26
CA ARG A 254 -58.32 -24.74 7.10
C ARG A 254 -58.43 -25.98 6.21
N LEU A 255 -58.92 -27.07 6.79
CA LEU A 255 -58.80 -28.42 6.25
C LEU A 255 -59.52 -28.64 4.90
N GLU A 256 -60.72 -28.07 4.72
CA GLU A 256 -61.49 -28.25 3.47
C GLU A 256 -60.79 -27.59 2.26
N GLU A 257 -60.23 -26.40 2.47
CA GLU A 257 -59.46 -25.72 1.43
C GLU A 257 -58.14 -26.43 1.16
N ALA A 258 -57.45 -26.89 2.21
CA ALA A 258 -56.24 -27.70 2.07
C ALA A 258 -56.52 -28.98 1.27
N ARG A 259 -57.67 -29.64 1.50
CA ARG A 259 -58.08 -30.84 0.77
C ARG A 259 -58.26 -30.57 -0.71
N GLN A 260 -58.96 -29.48 -1.06
CA GLN A 260 -59.20 -29.12 -2.46
C GLN A 260 -57.88 -28.79 -3.17
N LEU A 261 -57.03 -27.96 -2.56
CA LEU A 261 -55.71 -27.62 -3.12
C LEU A 261 -54.82 -28.84 -3.29
N ALA A 262 -54.85 -29.80 -2.36
CA ALA A 262 -54.08 -31.04 -2.51
C ALA A 262 -54.58 -31.90 -3.69
N LEU A 263 -55.89 -31.95 -3.95
CA LEU A 263 -56.46 -32.64 -5.11
C LEU A 263 -56.09 -31.95 -6.43
N ASP A 264 -56.15 -30.62 -6.46
CA ASP A 264 -55.77 -29.82 -7.62
C ASP A 264 -54.28 -30.02 -7.93
N ALA A 265 -53.43 -29.98 -6.90
CA ALA A 265 -52.00 -30.26 -6.99
C ALA A 265 -51.70 -31.66 -7.54
N ILE A 266 -52.35 -32.71 -7.02
CA ILE A 266 -52.18 -34.08 -7.52
C ILE A 266 -52.52 -34.14 -9.02
N THR A 267 -53.61 -33.51 -9.44
CA THR A 267 -54.04 -33.47 -10.84
C THR A 267 -52.98 -32.80 -11.70
N ALA A 268 -52.56 -31.58 -11.32
CA ALA A 268 -51.56 -30.81 -12.06
C ALA A 268 -50.21 -31.55 -12.17
N LEU A 269 -49.77 -32.20 -11.10
CA LEU A 269 -48.48 -32.91 -11.03
C LEU A 269 -48.51 -34.26 -11.76
N THR A 270 -49.65 -34.94 -11.77
CA THR A 270 -49.88 -36.15 -12.57
C THR A 270 -49.84 -35.83 -14.06
N GLU A 271 -50.57 -34.79 -14.49
CA GLU A 271 -50.58 -34.31 -15.89
C GLU A 271 -49.19 -33.86 -16.35
N SER A 272 -48.40 -33.31 -15.43
CA SER A 272 -47.03 -32.87 -15.68
C SER A 272 -45.98 -33.98 -15.58
N VAL A 273 -46.38 -35.23 -15.31
CA VAL A 273 -45.51 -36.39 -15.15
C VAL A 273 -44.38 -36.12 -14.14
N PHE A 274 -44.75 -35.61 -12.96
CA PHE A 274 -43.81 -35.31 -11.88
C PHE A 274 -44.13 -36.13 -10.61
N PRO A 275 -43.66 -37.39 -10.54
CA PRO A 275 -44.01 -38.31 -9.46
C PRO A 275 -43.65 -37.80 -8.08
N LEU A 276 -42.50 -37.13 -7.92
CA LEU A 276 -42.07 -36.62 -6.62
C LEU A 276 -43.12 -35.69 -6.00
N GLY A 277 -43.50 -34.64 -6.72
CA GLY A 277 -44.49 -33.69 -6.22
C GLY A 277 -45.88 -34.32 -6.07
N GLU A 278 -46.26 -35.23 -6.98
CA GLU A 278 -47.53 -35.95 -6.85
C GLU A 278 -47.61 -36.74 -5.54
N HIS A 279 -46.55 -37.47 -5.18
CA HIS A 279 -46.52 -38.25 -3.94
C HIS A 279 -46.49 -37.35 -2.70
N GLU A 280 -45.79 -36.21 -2.75
CA GLU A 280 -45.84 -35.20 -1.68
C GLU A 280 -47.26 -34.64 -1.50
N ALA A 281 -47.96 -34.31 -2.59
CA ALA A 281 -49.34 -33.85 -2.57
C ALA A 281 -50.31 -34.92 -2.02
N ARG A 282 -50.10 -36.20 -2.36
CA ARG A 282 -50.86 -37.33 -1.81
C ARG A 282 -50.64 -37.51 -0.31
N LEU A 283 -49.42 -37.30 0.19
CA LEU A 283 -49.15 -37.31 1.63
C LEU A 283 -49.97 -36.21 2.35
N VAL A 284 -49.95 -34.99 1.82
CA VAL A 284 -50.74 -33.88 2.40
C VAL A 284 -52.24 -34.17 2.34
N LEU A 285 -52.74 -34.74 1.24
CA LEU A 285 -54.13 -35.16 1.12
C LEU A 285 -54.49 -36.24 2.16
N ALA A 286 -53.62 -37.23 2.35
CA ALA A 286 -53.83 -38.29 3.34
C ALA A 286 -53.86 -37.76 4.78
N GLU A 287 -52.91 -36.87 5.14
CA GLU A 287 -52.93 -36.18 6.43
C GLU A 287 -54.19 -35.31 6.59
N THR A 288 -54.60 -34.59 5.55
CA THR A 288 -55.81 -33.75 5.59
C THR A 288 -57.08 -34.58 5.75
N ARG A 289 -57.19 -35.72 5.06
CA ARG A 289 -58.30 -36.66 5.20
C ARG A 289 -58.34 -37.24 6.60
N TYR A 290 -57.19 -37.55 7.20
CA TYR A 290 -57.13 -37.98 8.59
C TYR A 290 -57.62 -36.89 9.56
N ASP A 291 -57.17 -35.64 9.38
CA ASP A 291 -57.59 -34.52 10.22
C ASP A 291 -59.10 -34.20 10.09
N LEU A 292 -59.71 -34.55 8.96
CA LEU A 292 -61.15 -34.43 8.69
C LEU A 292 -61.98 -35.66 9.11
N ASP A 293 -61.35 -36.73 9.62
CA ASP A 293 -61.99 -38.03 9.89
C ASP A 293 -62.62 -38.69 8.63
N LEU A 294 -61.96 -38.52 7.49
CA LEU A 294 -62.37 -39.03 6.17
C LEU A 294 -61.41 -40.09 5.60
N LEU A 295 -60.49 -40.63 6.41
CA LEU A 295 -59.49 -41.59 5.96
C LEU A 295 -59.94 -43.04 6.25
N ASP A 296 -60.44 -43.70 5.21
CA ASP A 296 -61.07 -45.03 5.28
C ASP A 296 -60.11 -46.18 5.67
N GLU A 297 -60.68 -47.31 6.09
CA GLU A 297 -59.94 -48.52 6.48
C GLU A 297 -59.08 -49.11 5.35
N ASP A 298 -59.50 -48.94 4.10
CA ASP A 298 -58.81 -49.44 2.92
C ASP A 298 -57.57 -48.61 2.52
N ALA A 299 -57.35 -47.46 3.17
CA ALA A 299 -56.21 -46.59 2.92
C ALA A 299 -54.85 -47.24 3.27
N ASP A 300 -54.84 -48.35 4.02
CA ASP A 300 -53.61 -49.06 4.42
C ASP A 300 -52.70 -49.40 3.22
N SER A 301 -53.29 -49.75 2.06
CA SER A 301 -52.53 -50.07 0.84
C SER A 301 -51.92 -48.80 0.22
N GLU A 302 -52.71 -47.75 0.04
CA GLU A 302 -52.25 -46.47 -0.52
C GLU A 302 -51.11 -45.87 0.32
N LEU A 303 -51.25 -45.89 1.65
CA LEU A 303 -50.21 -45.41 2.57
C LEU A 303 -48.96 -46.30 2.55
N ALA A 304 -49.09 -47.60 2.29
CA ALA A 304 -47.95 -48.49 2.15
C ALA A 304 -47.17 -48.23 0.86
N ASP A 305 -47.87 -47.96 -0.25
CA ASP A 305 -47.26 -47.61 -1.53
C ASP A 305 -46.51 -46.28 -1.45
N LEU A 306 -47.12 -45.25 -0.84
CA LEU A 306 -46.46 -43.98 -0.54
C LEU A 306 -45.19 -44.18 0.31
N ALA A 307 -45.27 -45.04 1.33
CA ALA A 307 -44.13 -45.32 2.21
C ALA A 307 -43.00 -46.07 1.47
N ALA A 308 -43.33 -46.95 0.53
CA ALA A 308 -42.35 -47.60 -0.35
C ALA A 308 -41.64 -46.56 -1.22
N TYR A 309 -42.40 -45.68 -1.89
CA TYR A 309 -41.84 -44.61 -2.72
C TYR A 309 -40.89 -43.70 -1.93
N PHE A 310 -41.34 -43.17 -0.79
CA PHE A 310 -40.50 -42.27 0.02
C PHE A 310 -39.26 -42.96 0.60
N ARG A 311 -39.33 -44.26 0.88
CA ARG A 311 -38.18 -45.04 1.32
C ARG A 311 -37.16 -45.23 0.20
N ASP A 312 -37.63 -45.61 -0.98
CA ASP A 312 -36.77 -45.84 -2.15
C ASP A 312 -36.12 -44.55 -2.66
N ALA A 313 -36.84 -43.43 -2.56
CA ALA A 313 -36.35 -42.09 -2.89
C ALA A 313 -35.55 -41.41 -1.77
N GLU A 314 -35.39 -42.05 -0.60
CA GLU A 314 -34.71 -41.50 0.59
C GLU A 314 -35.28 -40.13 1.06
N LEU A 315 -36.60 -39.98 0.98
CA LEU A 315 -37.35 -38.79 1.39
C LEU A 315 -37.76 -38.92 2.86
N TRP A 316 -36.77 -38.78 3.74
CA TRP A 316 -36.90 -39.12 5.15
C TRP A 316 -37.90 -38.26 5.93
N ASP A 317 -38.10 -36.97 5.59
CA ASP A 317 -39.12 -36.15 6.27
C ASP A 317 -40.54 -36.64 5.96
N GLN A 318 -40.82 -36.84 4.67
CA GLN A 318 -42.08 -37.33 4.14
C GLN A 318 -42.40 -38.73 4.68
N LEU A 319 -41.41 -39.64 4.66
CA LEU A 319 -41.56 -40.98 5.22
C LEU A 319 -41.82 -40.93 6.74
N SER A 320 -41.09 -40.10 7.49
CA SER A 320 -41.31 -39.92 8.93
C SER A 320 -42.74 -39.45 9.22
N ARG A 321 -43.24 -38.45 8.47
CA ARG A 321 -44.61 -37.93 8.61
C ARG A 321 -45.65 -39.02 8.31
N LEU A 322 -45.43 -39.78 7.24
CA LEU A 322 -46.32 -40.86 6.84
C LEU A 322 -46.37 -41.99 7.85
N GLU A 323 -45.24 -42.42 8.41
CA GLU A 323 -45.23 -43.46 9.44
C GLU A 323 -45.91 -42.97 10.73
N LEU A 324 -45.79 -41.69 11.08
CA LEU A 324 -46.54 -41.11 12.20
C LEU A 324 -48.06 -41.12 11.95
N LEU A 325 -48.48 -40.79 10.73
CA LEU A 325 -49.88 -40.87 10.32
C LEU A 325 -50.41 -42.30 10.44
N ARG A 326 -49.67 -43.29 9.93
CA ARG A 326 -50.02 -44.72 10.00
C ARG A 326 -50.07 -45.21 11.45
N ALA A 327 -49.19 -44.71 12.32
CA ALA A 327 -49.19 -45.03 13.75
C ALA A 327 -50.49 -44.54 14.42
N ARG A 328 -50.84 -43.27 14.23
CA ARG A 328 -52.06 -42.66 14.79
C ARG A 328 -53.33 -43.33 14.27
N LEU A 329 -53.37 -43.65 12.98
CA LEU A 329 -54.47 -44.38 12.37
C LEU A 329 -54.64 -45.78 12.97
N ALA A 330 -53.54 -46.50 13.19
CA ALA A 330 -53.57 -47.82 13.83
C ALA A 330 -54.00 -47.73 15.31
N GLU A 331 -53.58 -46.70 16.03
CA GLU A 331 -53.99 -46.46 17.42
C GLU A 331 -55.49 -46.16 17.53
N GLY A 332 -56.02 -45.25 16.70
CA GLY A 332 -57.45 -44.94 16.64
C GLY A 332 -58.32 -46.14 16.28
N ARG A 333 -57.77 -47.10 15.53
CA ARG A 333 -58.41 -48.39 15.18
C ARG A 333 -58.20 -49.50 16.22
N GLY A 334 -57.63 -49.19 17.40
CA GLY A 334 -57.42 -50.16 18.47
C GLY A 334 -56.38 -51.24 18.15
N LYS A 335 -55.38 -50.94 17.29
CA LYS A 335 -54.30 -51.85 16.87
C LYS A 335 -52.94 -51.42 17.47
N PRO A 336 -52.74 -51.47 18.80
CA PRO A 336 -51.56 -50.89 19.46
C PRO A 336 -50.23 -51.54 19.04
N GLY A 337 -50.22 -52.83 18.69
CA GLY A 337 -49.02 -53.50 18.19
C GLY A 337 -48.56 -52.97 16.83
N ARG A 338 -49.50 -52.69 15.91
CA ARG A 338 -49.19 -52.05 14.61
C ARG A 338 -48.77 -50.60 14.82
N ALA A 339 -49.49 -49.86 15.68
CA ALA A 339 -49.14 -48.48 16.02
C ALA A 339 -47.71 -48.36 16.55
N LEU A 340 -47.32 -49.23 17.50
CA LEU A 340 -45.95 -49.26 18.03
C LEU A 340 -44.91 -49.55 16.94
N GLY A 341 -45.20 -50.45 16.00
CA GLY A 341 -44.33 -50.71 14.86
C GLY A 341 -44.08 -49.45 14.02
N PHE A 342 -45.14 -48.72 13.69
CA PHE A 342 -45.05 -47.47 12.94
C PHE A 342 -44.38 -46.35 13.73
N TYR A 343 -44.61 -46.24 15.04
CA TYR A 343 -43.88 -45.28 15.89
C TYR A 343 -42.36 -45.54 15.90
N LYS A 344 -41.94 -46.81 15.96
CA LYS A 344 -40.51 -47.15 15.87
C LYS A 344 -39.93 -46.76 14.51
N GLN A 345 -40.63 -47.08 13.42
CA GLN A 345 -40.22 -46.68 12.08
C GLN A 345 -40.15 -45.15 11.93
N HIS A 346 -41.13 -44.43 12.47
CA HIS A 346 -41.12 -42.97 12.54
C HIS A 346 -39.86 -42.46 13.25
N MET A 347 -39.52 -42.99 14.42
CA MET A 347 -38.31 -42.59 15.17
C MET A 347 -37.03 -42.86 14.38
N ASP A 348 -36.87 -44.06 13.83
CA ASP A 348 -35.69 -44.46 13.06
C ASP A 348 -35.50 -43.56 11.81
N VAL A 349 -36.60 -43.29 11.10
CA VAL A 349 -36.58 -42.44 9.90
C VAL A 349 -36.36 -40.98 10.26
N ARG A 350 -36.97 -40.50 11.36
CA ARG A 350 -36.80 -39.14 11.84
C ARG A 350 -35.36 -38.85 12.24
N GLU A 351 -34.66 -39.81 12.84
CA GLU A 351 -33.23 -39.70 13.13
C GLU A 351 -32.41 -39.49 11.85
N ARG A 352 -32.63 -40.31 10.81
CA ARG A 352 -31.97 -40.14 9.49
C ARG A 352 -32.26 -38.78 8.85
N PHE A 353 -33.49 -38.29 8.97
CA PHE A 353 -33.83 -36.95 8.50
C PHE A 353 -33.04 -35.87 9.25
N LEU A 354 -33.01 -35.93 10.58
CA LEU A 354 -32.31 -34.95 11.41
C LEU A 354 -30.80 -34.96 11.16
N ASP A 355 -30.19 -36.12 10.97
CA ASP A 355 -28.76 -36.21 10.64
C ASP A 355 -28.47 -35.57 9.28
N ARG A 356 -29.35 -35.74 8.29
CA ARG A 356 -29.24 -35.07 6.98
C ARG A 356 -29.37 -33.56 7.08
N ASP A 357 -30.37 -33.07 7.82
CA ASP A 357 -30.62 -31.63 7.99
C ASP A 357 -29.45 -30.95 8.72
N ARG A 358 -28.94 -31.61 9.78
CA ARG A 358 -27.73 -31.17 10.50
C ARG A 358 -26.50 -31.13 9.61
N ALA A 359 -26.31 -32.07 8.70
CA ALA A 359 -25.14 -32.09 7.82
C ALA A 359 -25.06 -30.83 6.93
N MET A 360 -26.18 -30.41 6.34
CA MET A 360 -26.23 -29.18 5.55
C MET A 360 -25.98 -27.93 6.40
N GLN A 361 -26.57 -27.87 7.60
CA GLN A 361 -26.37 -26.75 8.52
C GLN A 361 -24.93 -26.65 9.02
N LEU A 362 -24.29 -27.78 9.35
CA LEU A 362 -22.89 -27.82 9.77
C LEU A 362 -21.95 -27.36 8.65
N ALA A 363 -22.16 -27.84 7.41
CA ALA A 363 -21.37 -27.40 6.25
C ALA A 363 -21.48 -25.88 6.03
N TYR A 364 -22.68 -25.30 6.15
CA TYR A 364 -22.84 -23.86 6.09
C TYR A 364 -22.09 -23.12 7.20
N LEU A 365 -22.20 -23.60 8.45
CA LEU A 365 -21.53 -22.96 9.60
C LEU A 365 -20.01 -23.00 9.47
N GLU A 366 -19.46 -24.10 8.97
CA GLU A 366 -18.02 -24.26 8.70
C GLU A 366 -17.55 -23.23 7.67
N ILE A 367 -18.21 -23.15 6.51
CA ILE A 367 -17.87 -22.19 5.46
C ILE A 367 -18.05 -20.75 5.93
N ALA A 368 -19.13 -20.45 6.66
CA ALA A 368 -19.37 -19.11 7.20
C ALA A 368 -18.30 -18.70 8.22
N PHE A 369 -17.87 -19.63 9.08
CA PHE A 369 -16.79 -19.39 10.04
C PHE A 369 -15.45 -19.17 9.33
N ASP A 370 -15.11 -20.01 8.36
CA ASP A 370 -13.88 -19.92 7.58
C ASP A 370 -13.81 -18.63 6.76
N THR A 371 -14.92 -18.24 6.15
CA THR A 371 -15.04 -16.97 5.42
C THR A 371 -14.77 -15.79 6.35
N ARG A 372 -15.42 -15.79 7.53
CA ARG A 372 -15.22 -14.73 8.53
C ARG A 372 -13.80 -14.69 9.08
N LEU A 373 -13.18 -15.85 9.27
CA LEU A 373 -11.79 -15.95 9.72
C LEU A 373 -10.84 -15.38 8.68
N LYS A 374 -11.05 -15.67 7.39
CA LYS A 374 -10.28 -15.11 6.27
C LYS A 374 -10.44 -13.60 6.17
N GLU A 375 -11.66 -13.08 6.30
CA GLU A 375 -11.92 -11.62 6.33
C GLU A 375 -11.14 -10.95 7.46
N GLN A 376 -11.20 -11.50 8.68
CA GLN A 376 -10.44 -10.96 9.82
C GLN A 376 -8.91 -11.00 9.60
N GLN A 377 -8.40 -12.03 8.93
CA GLN A 377 -6.99 -12.11 8.57
C GLN A 377 -6.60 -11.06 7.54
N ILE A 378 -7.45 -10.82 6.53
CA ILE A 378 -7.25 -9.77 5.53
C ILE A 378 -7.24 -8.40 6.20
N ASP A 379 -8.23 -8.10 7.04
CA ASP A 379 -8.30 -6.83 7.78
C ASP A 379 -7.03 -6.61 8.63
N LEU A 380 -6.56 -7.65 9.33
CA LEU A 380 -5.33 -7.59 10.12
C LEU A 380 -4.09 -7.32 9.26
N LEU A 381 -3.99 -7.96 8.08
CA LEU A 381 -2.90 -7.74 7.14
C LEU A 381 -2.93 -6.31 6.57
N GLU A 382 -4.12 -5.78 6.26
CA GLU A 382 -4.29 -4.41 5.77
C GLU A 382 -3.92 -3.38 6.84
N GLU A 383 -4.34 -3.58 8.09
CA GLU A 383 -3.93 -2.74 9.21
C GLU A 383 -2.42 -2.78 9.43
N GLY A 384 -1.82 -3.98 9.39
CA GLY A 384 -0.36 -4.16 9.49
C GLY A 384 0.39 -3.43 8.37
N ALA A 385 -0.10 -3.53 7.13
CA ALA A 385 0.46 -2.82 5.99
C ALA A 385 0.34 -1.29 6.13
N ARG A 386 -0.77 -0.81 6.70
CA ARG A 386 -0.99 0.62 6.98
C ARG A 386 -0.02 1.13 8.04
N VAL A 387 0.18 0.40 9.13
CA VAL A 387 1.15 0.75 10.18
C VAL A 387 2.57 0.78 9.63
N ALA A 388 2.99 -0.25 8.90
CA ALA A 388 4.31 -0.31 8.27
C ALA A 388 4.57 0.88 7.32
N ARG A 389 3.53 1.31 6.57
CA ARG A 389 3.61 2.48 5.70
C ARG A 389 3.84 3.77 6.49
N LEU A 390 3.16 3.95 7.62
CA LEU A 390 3.33 5.11 8.50
C LEU A 390 4.72 5.13 9.14
N GLU A 391 5.22 3.98 9.58
CA GLU A 391 6.59 3.85 10.11
C GLU A 391 7.65 4.20 9.06
N ALA A 392 7.47 3.74 7.81
CA ALA A 392 8.37 4.07 6.71
C ALA A 392 8.39 5.58 6.39
N ILE A 393 7.23 6.24 6.43
CA ILE A 393 7.11 7.70 6.26
C ILE A 393 7.82 8.42 7.41
N SER A 394 7.55 8.03 8.65
CA SER A 394 8.18 8.60 9.84
C SER A 394 9.71 8.44 9.81
N ALA A 395 10.21 7.25 9.48
CA ALA A 395 11.64 6.98 9.33
C ALA A 395 12.27 7.84 8.22
N ARG A 396 11.57 8.05 7.10
CA ARG A 396 12.03 8.94 6.02
C ARG A 396 12.11 10.39 6.50
N GLN A 397 11.09 10.89 7.21
CA GLN A 397 11.10 12.23 7.79
C GLN A 397 12.24 12.40 8.80
N GLN A 398 12.46 11.42 9.69
CA GLN A 398 13.59 11.45 10.63
C GLN A 398 14.95 11.48 9.91
N ARG A 399 15.13 10.68 8.85
CA ARG A 399 16.36 10.70 8.04
C ARG A 399 16.56 12.06 7.37
N GLN A 400 15.51 12.63 6.76
CA GLN A 400 15.56 13.95 6.14
C GLN A 400 15.90 15.04 7.16
N PHE A 401 15.20 15.07 8.30
CA PHE A 401 15.46 16.01 9.39
C PHE A 401 16.92 15.90 9.89
N ARG A 402 17.40 14.68 10.16
CA ARG A 402 18.80 14.45 10.59
C ARG A 402 19.81 14.96 9.55
N THR A 403 19.52 14.74 8.27
CA THR A 403 20.39 15.20 7.17
C THR A 403 20.44 16.72 7.10
N VAL A 404 19.27 17.39 7.18
CA VAL A 404 19.18 18.86 7.22
C VAL A 404 19.95 19.44 8.41
N VAL A 405 19.80 18.86 9.60
CA VAL A 405 20.53 19.29 10.80
C VAL A 405 22.05 19.17 10.59
N LEU A 406 22.53 18.03 10.08
CA LEU A 406 23.96 17.81 9.82
C LEU A 406 24.52 18.80 8.79
N VAL A 407 23.80 19.06 7.70
CA VAL A 407 24.21 20.03 6.67
C VAL A 407 24.27 21.45 7.25
N LEU A 408 23.27 21.85 8.04
CA LEU A 408 23.24 23.16 8.67
C LEU A 408 24.38 23.33 9.68
N SER A 409 24.65 22.31 10.51
CA SER A 409 25.78 22.31 11.44
C SER A 409 27.13 22.42 10.73
N ALA A 410 27.32 21.70 9.62
CA ALA A 410 28.53 21.79 8.80
C ALA A 410 28.70 23.20 8.21
N PHE A 411 27.61 23.80 7.69
CA PHE A 411 27.64 25.17 7.17
C PHE A 411 28.04 26.19 8.24
N VAL A 412 27.46 26.09 9.44
CA VAL A 412 27.80 26.96 10.58
C VAL A 412 29.27 26.80 10.98
N ALA A 413 29.78 25.57 11.02
CA ALA A 413 31.19 25.30 11.35
C ALA A 413 32.16 25.91 10.32
N VAL A 414 31.85 25.79 9.02
CA VAL A 414 32.64 26.41 7.94
C VAL A 414 32.63 27.93 8.06
N LEU A 415 31.46 28.54 8.28
CA LEU A 415 31.33 29.98 8.45
C LEU A 415 32.15 30.49 9.63
N LEU A 416 32.06 29.82 10.78
CA LEU A 416 32.88 30.11 11.97
C LEU A 416 34.38 30.01 11.66
N GLY A 417 34.80 28.97 10.93
CA GLY A 417 36.18 28.79 10.50
C GLY A 417 36.70 29.97 9.65
N ILE A 418 35.89 30.44 8.69
CA ILE A 418 36.23 31.59 7.84
C ILE A 418 36.36 32.87 8.67
N LEU A 419 35.43 33.13 9.58
CA LEU A 419 35.45 34.32 10.45
C LEU A 419 36.69 34.35 11.35
N LEU A 420 37.03 33.22 11.97
CA LEU A 420 38.21 33.09 12.82
C LEU A 420 39.51 33.30 12.02
N PHE A 421 39.61 32.72 10.82
CA PHE A 421 40.76 32.90 9.95
C PHE A 421 41.00 34.37 9.59
N ASN A 422 39.93 35.08 9.21
CA ASN A 422 40.00 36.51 8.87
C ASN A 422 40.40 37.38 10.07
N ALA A 423 39.87 37.09 11.26
CA ALA A 423 40.21 37.81 12.48
C ALA A 423 41.70 37.70 12.82
N VAL A 424 42.28 36.50 12.73
CA VAL A 424 43.71 36.26 12.99
C VAL A 424 44.60 37.00 11.98
N ARG A 425 44.22 36.99 10.69
CA ARG A 425 44.97 37.69 9.63
C ARG A 425 44.99 39.20 9.85
N SER A 426 43.84 39.80 10.17
CA SER A 426 43.70 41.24 10.41
C SER A 426 44.63 41.71 11.54
N ARG A 427 44.67 40.96 12.65
CA ARG A 427 45.50 41.29 13.82
C ARG A 427 47.00 41.37 13.50
N ARG A 428 47.52 40.54 12.60
CA ARG A 428 48.94 40.55 12.20
C ARG A 428 49.31 41.76 11.35
N HIS A 429 48.40 42.25 10.51
CA HIS A 429 48.66 43.38 9.62
C HIS A 429 48.80 44.71 10.39
N PHE A 430 47.94 44.95 11.39
CA PHE A 430 47.98 46.18 12.20
C PHE A 430 49.24 46.32 13.06
N GLN A 431 49.89 45.21 13.45
CA GLN A 431 51.10 45.24 14.29
C GLN A 431 52.34 45.77 13.53
N HIS A 432 52.40 45.62 12.20
CA HIS A 432 53.55 46.04 11.40
C HIS A 432 53.56 47.55 11.10
N LEU A 433 52.38 48.16 10.91
CA LEU A 433 52.25 49.60 10.60
C LEU A 433 52.54 50.50 11.82
N SER A 434 52.59 49.94 13.04
CA SER A 434 52.73 50.72 14.26
C SER A 434 54.18 51.01 14.70
N ARG A 435 55.21 50.42 14.07
CA ARG A 435 56.60 50.43 14.59
C ARG A 435 57.61 51.30 13.83
N HIS A 436 57.37 51.60 12.56
CA HIS A 436 58.34 52.30 11.70
C HIS A 436 57.76 53.58 11.10
N ASP A 437 58.62 54.59 10.87
CA ASP A 437 58.28 55.80 10.13
C ASP A 437 58.32 55.50 8.61
N GLN A 438 57.23 55.80 7.90
CA GLN A 438 57.04 55.41 6.50
C GLN A 438 58.04 56.07 5.53
N LEU A 439 58.58 57.24 5.90
CA LEU A 439 59.46 58.03 5.04
C LEU A 439 60.95 57.72 5.25
N SER A 440 61.37 57.62 6.51
CA SER A 440 62.77 57.36 6.85
C SER A 440 63.13 55.87 6.97
N GLY A 441 62.14 54.99 7.14
CA GLY A 441 62.36 53.56 7.42
C GLY A 441 63.06 53.30 8.77
N LEU A 442 63.14 54.32 9.63
CA LEU A 442 63.64 54.23 11.00
C LEU A 442 62.48 53.93 11.97
N ALA A 443 62.80 53.77 13.25
CA ALA A 443 61.81 53.78 14.31
C ALA A 443 60.95 55.04 14.24
N ASN A 444 59.62 54.90 14.37
CA ASN A 444 58.78 56.07 14.62
C ASN A 444 58.97 56.59 16.05
N GLN A 445 58.54 57.82 16.32
CA GLN A 445 58.71 58.48 17.61
C GLN A 445 58.22 57.62 18.80
N ALA A 446 57.03 57.00 18.68
CA ALA A 446 56.45 56.22 19.77
C ALA A 446 57.29 54.99 20.11
N TRP A 447 57.72 54.24 19.09
CA TRP A 447 58.55 53.05 19.27
C TRP A 447 59.97 53.40 19.73
N PHE A 448 60.56 54.47 19.18
CA PHE A 448 61.88 54.93 19.60
C PHE A 448 61.90 55.30 21.08
N LEU A 449 60.93 56.08 21.57
CA LEU A 449 60.89 56.52 22.97
C LEU A 449 60.66 55.36 23.94
N ASP A 450 59.77 54.42 23.59
CA ASP A 450 59.54 53.21 24.40
C ASP A 450 60.81 52.36 24.51
N GLN A 451 61.45 52.05 23.38
CA GLN A 451 62.68 51.28 23.37
C GLN A 451 63.84 52.02 24.04
N ALA A 452 63.99 53.33 23.82
CA ALA A 452 65.01 54.13 24.46
C ALA A 452 64.85 54.17 25.99
N GLY A 453 63.61 54.21 26.48
CA GLY A 453 63.31 54.10 27.91
C GLY A 453 63.71 52.74 28.50
N GLN A 454 63.44 51.65 27.78
CA GLN A 454 63.84 50.30 28.17
C GLN A 454 65.37 50.14 28.20
N HIS A 455 66.08 50.67 27.18
CA HIS A 455 67.54 50.64 27.13
C HIS A 455 68.19 51.45 28.25
N LEU A 456 67.66 52.64 28.58
CA LEU A 456 68.13 53.45 29.71
C LEU A 456 67.90 52.73 31.06
N ALA A 457 66.72 52.14 31.26
CA ALA A 457 66.40 51.39 32.47
C ALA A 457 67.31 50.17 32.65
N ARG A 458 67.58 49.46 31.54
CA ARG A 458 68.49 48.31 31.53
C ARG A 458 69.94 48.70 31.85
N ALA A 459 70.48 49.71 31.16
CA ALA A 459 71.83 50.20 31.43
C ALA A 459 71.99 50.64 32.89
N ARG A 460 70.97 51.33 33.46
CA ARG A 460 70.95 51.70 34.87
C ARG A 460 71.00 50.49 35.82
N ALA A 461 70.27 49.43 35.51
CA ALA A 461 70.27 48.21 36.33
C ALA A 461 71.60 47.44 36.25
N GLU A 462 72.26 47.49 35.09
CA GLU A 462 73.53 46.81 34.81
C GLU A 462 74.76 47.67 35.18
N GLY A 463 74.56 48.90 35.69
CA GLY A 463 75.64 49.83 36.05
C GLY A 463 76.32 50.51 34.85
N GLY A 464 75.75 50.35 33.65
CA GLY A 464 76.19 50.94 32.40
C GLY A 464 75.68 52.37 32.19
N THR A 465 76.01 52.95 31.03
CA THR A 465 75.57 54.30 30.65
C THR A 465 75.10 54.33 29.21
N VAL A 466 74.09 55.14 28.91
CA VAL A 466 73.64 55.40 27.54
C VAL A 466 74.02 56.81 27.10
N CYS A 467 74.26 56.98 25.81
CA CYS A 467 74.44 58.28 25.18
C CYS A 467 73.26 58.54 24.24
N LEU A 468 72.54 59.63 24.47
CA LEU A 468 71.49 60.11 23.59
C LEU A 468 72.02 61.24 22.73
N VAL A 469 71.88 61.09 21.42
CA VAL A 469 72.16 62.12 20.43
C VAL A 469 70.83 62.57 19.86
N VAL A 470 70.54 63.86 19.93
CA VAL A 470 69.45 64.48 19.19
C VAL A 470 70.07 65.28 18.05
N ALA A 471 69.61 65.02 16.84
CA ALA A 471 70.14 65.59 15.62
C ALA A 471 69.02 66.27 14.85
N ASP A 472 69.31 67.42 14.26
CA ASP A 472 68.34 68.18 13.48
C ASP A 472 68.99 68.73 12.22
N ILE A 473 68.26 68.62 11.11
CA ILE A 473 68.72 69.10 9.81
C ILE A 473 68.70 70.63 9.79
N ASP A 474 69.88 71.22 9.65
CA ASP A 474 70.01 72.67 9.64
C ASP A 474 69.28 73.28 8.45
N HIS A 475 68.48 74.31 8.72
CA HIS A 475 67.73 75.06 7.70
C HIS A 475 66.81 74.18 6.83
N PHE A 476 66.30 73.05 7.34
CA PHE A 476 65.44 72.14 6.57
C PHE A 476 64.23 72.82 5.94
N LYS A 477 63.59 73.75 6.66
CA LYS A 477 62.52 74.58 6.09
C LYS A 477 62.97 75.36 4.85
N ALA A 478 64.16 75.94 4.85
CA ALA A 478 64.69 76.66 3.68
C ALA A 478 65.04 75.70 2.53
N ILE A 479 65.40 74.44 2.82
CA ILE A 479 65.56 73.39 1.81
C ILE A 479 64.19 73.08 1.18
N ASN A 480 63.16 72.89 1.98
CA ASN A 480 61.79 72.66 1.48
C ASN A 480 61.26 73.85 0.68
N ASP A 481 61.44 75.07 1.18
CA ASP A 481 60.96 76.28 0.54
C ASP A 481 61.66 76.55 -0.80
N ARG A 482 62.92 76.10 -0.96
CA ARG A 482 63.72 76.33 -2.18
C ARG A 482 63.69 75.18 -3.18
N PHE A 483 63.59 73.93 -2.72
CA PHE A 483 63.71 72.73 -3.56
C PHE A 483 62.44 71.85 -3.58
N GLY A 484 61.43 72.18 -2.77
CA GLY A 484 60.15 71.46 -2.69
C GLY A 484 60.15 70.29 -1.71
N HIS A 485 58.96 69.94 -1.21
CA HIS A 485 58.78 68.89 -0.20
C HIS A 485 59.27 67.50 -0.62
N LEU A 486 59.20 67.15 -1.91
CA LEU A 486 59.71 65.86 -2.41
C LEU A 486 61.24 65.77 -2.27
N VAL A 487 61.96 66.86 -2.50
CA VAL A 487 63.42 66.91 -2.26
C VAL A 487 63.71 66.90 -0.76
N GLY A 488 62.87 67.53 0.05
CA GLY A 488 62.90 67.42 1.51
C GLY A 488 62.75 65.98 2.02
N ASP A 489 61.80 65.24 1.45
CA ASP A 489 61.56 63.84 1.77
C ASP A 489 62.76 62.95 1.41
N ASP A 490 63.36 63.18 0.24
CA ASP A 490 64.61 62.53 -0.17
C ASP A 490 65.77 62.88 0.78
N VAL A 491 65.86 64.13 1.22
CA VAL A 491 66.85 64.58 2.22
C VAL A 491 66.65 63.86 3.56
N LEU A 492 65.40 63.66 4.01
CA LEU A 492 65.09 62.91 5.23
C LEU A 492 65.48 61.43 5.10
N GLY A 493 65.16 60.78 3.98
CA GLY A 493 65.54 59.39 3.71
C GLY A 493 67.06 59.19 3.59
N GLN A 494 67.76 60.12 2.94
CA GLN A 494 69.23 60.11 2.85
C GLN A 494 69.89 60.34 4.21
N THR A 495 69.37 61.29 4.99
CA THR A 495 69.84 61.57 6.35
C THR A 495 69.67 60.33 7.24
N ALA A 496 68.53 59.66 7.17
CA ALA A 496 68.26 58.43 7.89
C ALA A 496 69.26 57.31 7.55
N ARG A 497 69.56 57.10 6.26
CA ARG A 497 70.59 56.13 5.81
C ARG A 497 71.98 56.50 6.32
N ARG A 498 72.38 57.77 6.19
CA ARG A 498 73.68 58.27 6.66
C ARG A 498 73.85 58.15 8.17
N LEU A 499 72.80 58.39 8.95
CA LEU A 499 72.81 58.16 10.40
C LEU A 499 72.98 56.67 10.72
N ARG A 500 72.28 55.77 10.02
CA ARG A 500 72.45 54.32 10.19
C ARG A 500 73.87 53.85 9.84
N GLU A 501 74.46 54.35 8.76
CA GLU A 501 75.85 54.04 8.38
C GLU A 501 76.88 54.59 9.39
N ALA A 502 76.65 55.80 9.91
CA ALA A 502 77.60 56.46 10.82
C ALA A 502 77.59 55.88 12.24
N PHE A 503 76.41 55.50 12.74
CA PHE A 503 76.22 54.99 14.10
C PHE A 503 76.14 53.45 14.18
N GLY A 504 75.92 52.76 13.05
CA GLY A 504 75.88 51.30 12.95
C GLY A 504 74.52 50.68 13.34
N ASP A 505 74.38 49.38 13.06
CA ASP A 505 73.13 48.63 13.31
C ASP A 505 72.84 48.39 14.80
N GLU A 506 73.84 48.52 15.68
CA GLU A 506 73.70 48.40 17.14
C GLU A 506 73.08 49.66 17.78
N ALA A 507 73.02 50.78 17.05
CA ALA A 507 72.41 52.00 17.54
C ALA A 507 70.90 51.97 17.32
N LEU A 508 70.12 52.33 18.35
CA LEU A 508 68.70 52.59 18.20
C LEU A 508 68.56 53.96 17.53
N ILE A 509 68.00 54.00 16.32
CA ILE A 509 67.84 55.25 15.53
C ILE A 509 66.36 55.44 15.19
N GLY A 510 65.84 56.62 15.50
CA GLY A 510 64.46 56.98 15.21
C GLY A 510 64.32 58.39 14.66
N ARG A 511 63.26 58.61 13.89
CA ARG A 511 62.80 59.95 13.53
C ARG A 511 61.76 60.38 14.56
N ILE A 512 62.10 61.38 15.35
CA ILE A 512 61.31 61.81 16.51
C ILE A 512 60.52 63.10 16.27
N GLY A 513 60.74 63.75 15.13
CA GLY A 513 60.03 64.95 14.70
C GLY A 513 60.08 65.12 13.17
N GLY A 514 59.66 66.29 12.67
CA GLY A 514 59.61 66.59 11.24
C GLY A 514 60.97 66.50 10.55
N GLU A 515 62.00 67.10 11.15
CA GLU A 515 63.40 67.08 10.68
C GLU A 515 64.38 66.62 11.76
N GLU A 516 63.84 66.08 12.84
CA GLU A 516 64.57 65.70 14.05
C GLU A 516 64.74 64.18 14.13
N PHE A 517 65.98 63.77 14.36
CA PHE A 517 66.39 62.39 14.54
C PHE A 517 66.98 62.21 15.94
N ALA A 518 66.83 61.00 16.48
CA ALA A 518 67.48 60.63 17.71
C ALA A 518 68.23 59.31 17.54
N VAL A 519 69.39 59.24 18.18
CA VAL A 519 70.23 58.05 18.24
C VAL A 519 70.50 57.75 19.70
N LEU A 520 70.24 56.52 20.14
CA LEU A 520 70.63 56.03 21.45
C LEU A 520 71.65 54.92 21.28
N LEU A 521 72.79 55.05 21.98
CA LEU A 521 73.80 54.02 22.08
C LEU A 521 74.01 53.63 23.55
N ALA A 522 74.10 52.33 23.82
CA ALA A 522 74.39 51.80 25.15
C ALA A 522 75.89 51.48 25.28
N ASP A 523 76.46 51.75 26.46
CA ASP A 523 77.82 51.42 26.88
C ASP A 523 78.93 51.87 25.92
N VAL A 524 78.72 53.01 25.28
CA VAL A 524 79.72 53.69 24.46
C VAL A 524 80.23 54.94 25.15
N SER A 525 81.53 55.23 25.01
CA SER A 525 82.11 56.48 25.50
C SER A 525 81.64 57.66 24.65
N THR A 526 81.59 58.85 25.24
CA THR A 526 81.21 60.09 24.53
C THR A 526 82.12 60.35 23.33
N GLU A 527 83.40 59.98 23.42
CA GLU A 527 84.40 60.12 22.34
C GLU A 527 84.03 59.27 21.13
N ARG A 528 83.55 58.03 21.33
CA ARG A 528 83.09 57.14 20.25
C ARG A 528 81.84 57.70 19.57
N VAL A 529 80.92 58.29 20.34
CA VAL A 529 79.74 58.97 19.79
C VAL A 529 80.14 60.17 18.94
N VAL A 530 81.10 60.97 19.42
CA VAL A 530 81.68 62.09 18.66
C VAL A 530 82.37 61.61 17.40
N GLU A 531 83.07 60.49 17.42
CA GLU A 531 83.69 59.90 16.22
C GLU A 531 82.63 59.52 15.18
N SER A 532 81.52 58.90 15.59
CA SER A 532 80.38 58.63 14.71
C SER A 532 79.76 59.91 14.14
N ILE A 533 79.62 60.97 14.94
CA ILE A 533 79.15 62.27 14.44
C ILE A 533 80.14 62.86 13.43
N ARG A 534 81.46 62.83 13.71
CA ARG A 534 82.48 63.29 12.77
C ARG A 534 82.45 62.49 11.48
N ARG A 535 82.25 61.17 11.56
CA ARG A 535 82.08 60.29 10.39
C ARG A 535 80.85 60.68 9.56
N PHE A 536 79.77 61.09 10.21
CA PHE A 536 78.61 61.65 9.52
C PHE A 536 78.92 63.01 8.86
N GLN A 537 79.66 63.89 9.55
CA GLN A 537 80.01 65.24 9.09
C GLN A 537 81.11 65.29 8.02
N LEU A 538 81.90 64.22 7.86
CA LEU A 538 82.83 64.08 6.73
C LEU A 538 82.02 64.10 5.42
N ASP A 539 82.01 65.26 4.78
CA ASP A 539 81.34 65.50 3.51
C ASP A 539 82.07 64.69 2.42
N ASP A 540 81.46 63.59 1.99
CA ASP A 540 81.89 62.81 0.83
C ASP A 540 81.25 63.42 -0.43
N PRO A 541 82.00 64.15 -1.27
CA PRO A 541 81.45 64.81 -2.46
C PRO A 541 80.88 63.81 -3.47
N ALA A 542 81.26 62.53 -3.41
CA ALA A 542 80.75 61.48 -4.28
C ALA A 542 79.31 61.03 -3.93
N ARG A 543 78.79 61.42 -2.76
CA ARG A 543 77.43 61.07 -2.30
C ARG A 543 76.35 62.07 -2.69
N ARG A 544 76.73 63.22 -3.26
CA ARG A 544 75.81 64.27 -3.72
C ARG A 544 75.54 64.13 -5.22
N ARG A 545 74.27 64.18 -5.64
CA ARG A 545 73.92 64.33 -7.05
C ARG A 545 74.16 65.80 -7.46
N ALA A 546 74.48 66.03 -8.73
CA ALA A 546 74.64 67.39 -9.24
C ALA A 546 73.32 68.18 -9.08
N GLY A 547 73.30 69.18 -8.20
CA GLY A 547 72.12 69.98 -7.88
C GLY A 547 71.50 69.75 -6.49
N ASP A 548 71.99 68.76 -5.71
CA ASP A 548 71.51 68.53 -4.34
C ASP A 548 71.87 69.70 -3.40
N PRO A 549 70.97 70.08 -2.47
CA PRO A 549 71.28 71.09 -1.46
C PRO A 549 72.38 70.60 -0.51
N PRO A 550 73.30 71.46 -0.06
CA PRO A 550 74.18 71.11 1.05
C PRO A 550 73.34 70.87 2.31
N VAL A 551 73.45 69.66 2.88
CA VAL A 551 72.72 69.27 4.09
C VAL A 551 73.71 69.11 5.24
N THR A 552 73.59 69.98 6.25
CA THR A 552 74.33 69.88 7.51
C THR A 552 73.38 69.55 8.64
N LEU A 553 73.89 68.88 9.68
CA LEU A 553 73.13 68.58 10.89
C LEU A 553 73.82 69.22 12.10
N SER A 554 73.01 69.77 12.98
CA SER A 554 73.44 70.10 14.33
C SER A 554 73.15 68.93 15.26
N PHE A 555 74.05 68.64 16.19
CA PHE A 555 73.94 67.51 17.12
C PHE A 555 74.03 67.98 18.58
N GLY A 556 73.09 67.52 19.40
CA GLY A 556 73.15 67.63 20.85
C GLY A 556 73.41 66.26 21.47
N VAL A 557 74.52 66.12 22.20
CA VAL A 557 74.92 64.85 22.81
C VAL A 557 74.77 64.96 24.32
N ALA A 558 74.03 64.03 24.92
CA ALA A 558 73.95 63.90 26.37
C ALA A 558 74.23 62.47 26.82
N ARG A 559 75.13 62.31 27.79
CA ARG A 559 75.36 61.05 28.47
C ARG A 559 74.41 60.92 29.67
N SER A 560 73.89 59.72 29.92
CA SER A 560 73.05 59.43 31.09
C SER A 560 73.85 59.58 32.38
N GLN A 561 73.22 60.20 33.37
CA GLN A 561 73.72 60.37 34.73
C GLN A 561 72.92 59.48 35.70
N PRO A 562 73.47 59.14 36.88
CA PRO A 562 72.75 58.39 37.89
C PRO A 562 71.42 59.07 38.26
N GLY A 563 70.31 58.33 38.13
CA GLY A 563 68.98 58.83 38.46
C GLY A 563 68.24 59.54 37.33
N ASP A 564 68.80 59.63 36.13
CA ASP A 564 68.08 60.12 34.96
C ASP A 564 66.88 59.24 34.59
N ASP A 565 65.84 59.90 34.10
CA ASP A 565 64.85 59.31 33.21
C ASP A 565 65.10 59.79 31.76
N LEU A 566 64.40 59.18 30.80
CA LEU A 566 64.57 59.52 29.38
C LEU A 566 64.24 61.00 29.11
N THR A 567 63.29 61.57 29.86
CA THR A 567 62.87 62.96 29.72
C THR A 567 63.99 63.92 30.07
N ARG A 568 64.66 63.74 31.22
CA ARG A 568 65.79 64.57 31.65
C ARG A 568 66.99 64.42 30.72
N LEU A 569 67.30 63.19 30.32
CA LEU A 569 68.38 62.91 29.37
C LEU A 569 68.15 63.62 28.03
N ARG A 570 66.91 63.53 27.50
CA ARG A 570 66.50 64.23 26.28
C ARG A 570 66.57 65.75 26.44
N GLN A 571 66.08 66.30 27.55
CA GLN A 571 66.17 67.74 27.79
C GLN A 571 67.62 68.25 27.78
N ARG A 572 68.58 67.48 28.30
CA ARG A 572 70.00 67.84 28.22
C ARG A 572 70.53 67.75 26.78
N ALA A 573 70.15 66.73 26.03
CA ALA A 573 70.51 66.60 24.61
C ALA A 573 69.92 67.75 23.77
N ASP A 574 68.65 68.11 23.98
CA ASP A 574 67.97 69.21 23.30
C ASP A 574 68.61 70.57 23.62
N ARG A 575 68.98 70.81 24.88
CA ARG A 575 69.74 72.01 25.27
C ARG A 575 71.10 72.09 24.56
N ALA A 576 71.81 70.97 24.46
CA ALA A 576 73.08 70.90 23.74
C ALA A 576 72.86 71.14 22.23
N LEU A 577 71.83 70.56 21.62
CA LEU A 577 71.47 70.79 20.22
C LEU A 577 71.14 72.27 19.96
N TYR A 578 70.41 72.90 20.87
CA TYR A 578 70.10 74.33 20.78
C TYR A 578 71.37 75.19 20.84
N GLN A 579 72.34 74.84 21.68
CA GLN A 579 73.66 75.48 21.71
C GLN A 579 74.44 75.26 20.41
N ALA A 580 74.40 74.06 19.82
CA ALA A 580 75.01 73.78 18.53
C ALA A 580 74.43 74.68 17.43
N LYS A 581 73.10 74.83 17.39
CA LYS A 581 72.39 75.71 16.44
C LYS A 581 72.74 77.19 16.63
N ARG A 582 72.86 77.69 17.87
CA ARG A 582 73.25 79.09 18.13
C ARG A 582 74.74 79.36 17.88
N GLY A 583 75.58 78.34 18.06
CA GLY A 583 77.03 78.45 17.87
C GLY A 583 77.46 78.63 16.42
N GLY A 584 76.55 78.52 15.45
CA GLY A 584 76.84 78.63 14.02
C GLY A 584 76.51 77.36 13.22
N ARG A 585 75.78 76.40 13.81
CA ARG A 585 75.31 75.16 13.14
C ARG A 585 76.44 74.25 12.64
N ASP A 586 76.07 73.16 11.98
CA ASP A 586 76.98 72.09 11.48
C ASP A 586 78.03 71.65 12.50
N ARG A 587 77.57 71.35 13.72
CA ARG A 587 78.46 70.98 14.82
C ARG A 587 77.74 70.13 15.85
N TYR A 588 78.52 69.50 16.70
CA TYR A 588 78.03 68.89 17.91
C TYR A 588 78.34 69.74 19.13
N VAL A 589 77.46 69.69 20.12
CA VAL A 589 77.73 70.16 21.48
C VAL A 589 77.41 69.01 22.44
N ILE A 590 78.29 68.79 23.40
CA ILE A 590 78.09 67.81 24.48
C ILE A 590 77.54 68.57 25.68
N SER A 591 76.46 68.07 26.28
CA SER A 591 75.91 68.62 27.51
C SER A 591 76.95 68.56 28.62
N GLN A 592 77.21 69.67 29.31
CA GLN A 592 78.08 69.66 30.47
C GLN A 592 77.49 68.78 31.57
N GLU A 593 78.33 68.01 32.26
CA GLU A 593 77.91 67.32 33.46
C GLU A 593 77.53 68.36 34.51
N GLU A 594 76.28 68.36 34.97
CA GLU A 594 75.93 69.04 36.22
C GLU A 594 76.72 68.35 37.34
N THR A 595 77.90 68.90 37.67
CA THR A 595 78.61 68.56 38.90
C THR A 595 77.67 68.87 40.06
N ALA A 596 77.20 67.84 40.76
CA ALA A 596 76.46 67.98 42.00
C ALA A 596 77.34 68.71 43.03
N SER A 597 77.17 70.03 43.13
CA SER A 597 77.71 70.84 44.21
C SER A 597 76.63 71.07 45.26
N ALA A 598 76.82 70.60 46.49
CA ALA A 598 76.49 71.35 47.72
C ALA A 598 76.88 70.55 48.98
N PRO A 599 77.46 71.17 50.02
CA PRO A 599 78.22 72.42 50.11
C PRO A 599 79.74 72.24 49.98
#